data_AF-A0A2D7YQV1-F1
#
_entry.id   AF-A0A2D7YQV1-F1
#
_cell.length_a   1.000
_cell.length_b   1.000
_cell.length_c   1.000
_cell.angle_alpha   90.00
_cell.angle_beta   90.00
_cell.angle_gamma   90.00
#
_symmetry.space_group_name_H-M   'P 1'
#
loop_
_entity.id
_entity.type
_entity.pdbx_description
1 polymer ?
#
loop_
_entity_poly.entity_id
_entity_poly.type
_entity_poly.pdbx_seq_one_letter_code
_entity_poly.pdbx_strand_id
1 'polypeptide(L)'
;MKKGHRSLDAGRTRTYALIDQLRGQESVELVCCVFGVAPSSFYDYLKRKRIVNVQHLRERCEVNRLFTASRSSAGSRTLMLMMREQGHQVGRYRVRSLMKELGLICKQPGSHAYKTSTVERPDIPNRLNREFTPAASNQSWCGDITYIWAGSRWCYLATVMDLY
;
A
#
# COMPACT_ATOMS: atom_id res chain seq x y z
N MET A 1 -17.48 35.62 -7.81
CA MET A 1 -16.75 34.65 -8.68
C MET A 1 -15.40 34.31 -8.06
N LYS A 2 -15.17 33.03 -7.75
CA LYS A 2 -13.98 32.50 -7.07
C LYS A 2 -12.74 32.58 -7.98
N LYS A 3 -11.70 33.32 -7.58
CA LYS A 3 -10.37 33.27 -8.23
C LYS A 3 -9.63 32.01 -7.77
N GLY A 4 -9.47 31.04 -8.68
CA GLY A 4 -8.71 29.82 -8.45
C GLY A 4 -7.22 30.10 -8.31
N HIS A 5 -6.60 29.57 -7.24
CA HIS A 5 -5.15 29.47 -7.12
C HIS A 5 -4.62 28.44 -8.12
N ARG A 6 -4.06 28.91 -9.24
CA ARG A 6 -3.23 28.08 -10.12
C ARG A 6 -1.85 27.91 -9.52
N SER A 7 -1.39 26.66 -9.48
CA SER A 7 -0.04 26.24 -9.10
C SER A 7 1.01 26.88 -10.03
N LEU A 8 1.59 28.00 -9.63
CA LEU A 8 2.76 28.62 -10.29
C LEU A 8 4.08 28.35 -9.53
N ASP A 9 4.03 27.63 -8.41
CA ASP A 9 5.16 27.55 -7.46
C ASP A 9 6.18 26.44 -7.75
N ALA A 10 5.86 25.48 -8.62
CA ALA A 10 6.78 24.38 -8.94
C ALA A 10 8.05 24.90 -9.65
N GLY A 11 7.92 25.90 -10.52
CA GLY A 11 9.06 26.58 -11.15
C GLY A 11 9.87 27.41 -10.16
N ARG A 12 9.18 28.23 -9.35
CA ARG A 12 9.80 29.10 -8.33
C ARG A 12 10.61 28.34 -7.29
N THR A 13 10.15 27.16 -6.88
CA THR A 13 10.88 26.34 -5.88
C THR A 13 12.22 25.85 -6.43
N ARG A 14 12.30 25.49 -7.72
CA ARG A 14 13.56 25.13 -8.38
C ARG A 14 14.48 26.35 -8.52
N THR A 15 13.91 27.50 -8.89
CA THR A 15 14.65 28.77 -8.95
C THR A 15 15.26 29.13 -7.61
N TYR A 16 14.50 29.06 -6.51
CA TYR A 16 15.03 29.32 -5.17
C TYR A 16 16.11 28.32 -4.75
N ALA A 17 15.99 27.04 -5.13
CA ALA A 17 17.02 26.04 -4.85
C ALA A 17 18.34 26.33 -5.59
N LEU A 18 18.26 26.79 -6.85
CA LEU A 18 19.43 27.25 -7.62
C LEU A 18 20.05 28.51 -7.02
N ILE A 19 19.25 29.49 -6.61
CA ILE A 19 19.74 30.70 -5.91
C ILE A 19 20.45 30.30 -4.61
N ASP A 20 19.92 29.35 -3.84
CA ASP A 20 20.53 28.85 -2.59
C ASP A 20 21.85 28.10 -2.81
N GLN A 21 22.08 27.52 -4.00
CA GLN A 21 23.37 26.93 -4.37
C GLN A 21 24.39 28.00 -4.80
N LEU A 22 23.96 28.99 -5.57
CA LEU A 22 24.85 30.00 -6.17
C LEU A 22 25.24 31.14 -5.21
N ARG A 23 24.47 31.38 -4.15
CA ARG A 23 24.77 32.41 -3.13
C ARG A 23 26.10 32.23 -2.38
N GLY A 24 26.74 31.06 -2.50
CA GLY A 24 28.07 30.80 -1.92
C GLY A 24 29.23 31.30 -2.79
N GLN A 25 28.94 31.66 -4.05
CA GLN A 25 29.92 32.10 -5.05
C GLN A 25 29.70 33.58 -5.43
N GLU A 26 28.45 34.03 -5.44
CA GLU A 26 28.05 35.38 -5.86
C GLU A 26 27.09 36.03 -4.86
N SER A 27 26.91 37.36 -4.94
CA SER A 27 25.97 38.08 -4.09
C SER A 27 24.52 37.67 -4.36
N VAL A 28 23.71 37.57 -3.29
CA VAL A 28 22.30 37.14 -3.37
C VAL A 28 21.50 38.09 -4.26
N GLU A 29 21.83 39.38 -4.22
CA GLU A 29 21.20 40.44 -5.01
C GLU A 29 21.40 40.22 -6.52
N LEU A 30 22.63 39.89 -6.93
CA LEU A 30 22.96 39.64 -8.33
C LEU A 30 22.28 38.36 -8.84
N VAL A 31 22.37 37.27 -8.07
CA VAL A 31 21.75 36.00 -8.43
C VAL A 31 20.22 36.15 -8.50
N CYS A 32 19.60 36.80 -7.52
CA CYS A 32 18.16 37.09 -7.55
C CYS A 32 17.77 37.94 -8.76
N CYS A 33 18.57 38.94 -9.13
CA CYS A 33 18.35 39.77 -10.32
C CYS A 33 18.37 38.93 -11.61
N VAL A 34 19.38 38.08 -11.79
CA VAL A 34 19.51 37.17 -12.96
C VAL A 34 18.29 36.27 -13.12
N PHE A 35 17.76 35.77 -12.00
CA PHE A 35 16.59 34.89 -12.01
C PHE A 35 15.24 35.63 -11.96
N GLY A 36 15.22 36.97 -11.96
CA GLY A 36 13.98 37.77 -11.90
C GLY A 36 13.19 37.60 -10.60
N VAL A 37 13.90 37.35 -9.50
CA VAL A 37 13.34 37.11 -8.17
C VAL A 37 13.65 38.30 -7.26
N ALA A 38 12.69 38.73 -6.43
CA ALA A 38 12.97 39.74 -5.41
C ALA A 38 13.78 39.12 -4.25
N PRO A 39 14.87 39.75 -3.77
CA PRO A 39 15.67 39.23 -2.65
C PRO A 39 14.85 38.93 -1.39
N SER A 40 13.85 39.77 -1.09
CA SER A 40 12.90 39.54 0.01
C SER A 40 12.15 38.22 -0.11
N SER A 41 11.73 37.85 -1.32
CA SER A 41 11.05 36.58 -1.59
C SER A 41 11.98 35.38 -1.37
N PHE A 42 13.26 35.53 -1.70
CA PHE A 42 14.27 34.50 -1.45
C PHE A 42 14.56 34.32 0.05
N TYR A 43 14.71 35.41 0.81
CA TYR A 43 14.88 35.33 2.27
C TYR A 43 13.64 34.77 2.97
N ASP A 44 12.44 35.10 2.51
CA ASP A 44 11.20 34.50 3.00
C ASP A 44 11.12 33.00 2.70
N TYR A 45 11.60 32.57 1.53
CA TYR A 45 11.74 31.16 1.18
C TYR A 45 12.72 30.45 2.14
N LEU A 46 13.87 31.05 2.44
CA LEU A 46 14.85 30.48 3.37
C LEU A 46 14.27 30.35 4.79
N LYS A 47 13.53 31.37 5.24
CA LYS A 47 12.83 31.34 6.53
C LYS A 47 11.82 30.21 6.60
N ARG A 48 11.02 30.01 5.54
CA ARG A 48 10.06 28.90 5.43
C ARG A 48 10.75 27.54 5.36
N LYS A 49 11.86 27.42 4.61
CA LYS A 49 12.65 26.18 4.47
C LYS A 49 13.23 25.71 5.80
N ARG A 50 13.62 26.63 6.68
CA ARG A 50 14.16 26.31 8.03
C ARG A 50 13.10 25.84 9.02
N ILE A 51 11.81 26.05 8.76
CA ILE A 51 10.75 25.65 9.68
C ILE A 51 10.42 24.18 9.44
N VAL A 52 10.87 23.33 10.36
CA VAL A 52 10.45 21.92 10.39
C VAL A 52 8.98 21.86 10.81
N ASN A 53 8.12 21.40 9.91
CA ASN A 53 6.73 21.14 10.25
C ASN A 53 6.63 19.86 11.08
N VAL A 54 6.63 20.01 12.41
CA VAL A 54 6.55 18.90 13.37
C VAL A 54 5.32 18.02 13.14
N GLN A 55 4.18 18.64 12.80
CA GLN A 55 2.95 17.90 12.51
C GLN A 55 3.11 17.01 11.27
N HIS A 56 3.76 17.53 10.22
CA HIS A 56 4.06 16.74 9.03
C HIS A 56 4.99 15.56 9.34
N LEU A 57 6.01 15.78 10.16
CA LEU A 57 6.93 14.72 10.57
C LEU A 57 6.20 13.62 11.36
N ARG A 58 5.31 14.00 12.28
CA ARG A 58 4.46 13.06 13.03
C ARG A 58 3.57 12.25 12.09
N GLU A 59 2.90 12.90 11.15
CA GLU A 59 2.07 12.22 10.15
C GLU A 59 2.87 11.24 9.29
N ARG A 60 4.09 11.60 8.88
CA ARG A 60 5.00 10.72 8.14
C ARG A 60 5.37 9.48 8.95
N CYS A 61 5.77 9.67 10.20
CA CYS A 61 6.12 8.57 11.10
C CYS A 61 4.93 7.62 11.29
N GLU A 62 3.73 8.17 11.50
CA GLU A 62 2.53 7.38 11.75
C GLU A 62 2.09 6.58 10.51
N VAL A 63 2.09 7.21 9.33
CA VAL A 63 1.82 6.52 8.06
C VAL A 63 2.80 5.35 7.87
N ASN A 64 4.09 5.56 8.13
CA ASN A 64 5.10 4.51 7.99
C ASN A 64 4.89 3.36 8.98
N ARG A 65 4.55 3.68 10.24
CA ARG A 65 4.27 2.71 11.30
C ARG A 65 3.06 1.85 10.95
N LEU A 66 1.94 2.47 10.57
CA LEU A 66 0.72 1.77 10.17
C LEU A 66 0.90 0.93 8.91
N PHE A 67 1.63 1.44 7.93
CA PHE A 67 1.94 0.70 6.71
C PHE A 67 2.77 -0.55 7.00
N THR A 68 3.76 -0.44 7.88
CA THR A 68 4.59 -1.57 8.33
C THR A 68 3.76 -2.56 9.13
N ALA A 69 2.90 -2.10 10.05
CA ALA A 69 1.98 -2.94 10.81
C ALA A 69 1.02 -3.72 9.90
N SER A 70 0.60 -3.14 8.78
CA SER A 70 -0.21 -3.80 7.76
C SER A 70 0.56 -4.80 6.87
N ARG A 71 1.86 -5.03 7.13
CA ARG A 71 2.75 -5.83 6.27
C ARG A 71 2.76 -5.34 4.82
N SER A 72 2.78 -4.02 4.65
CA SER A 72 2.75 -3.35 3.34
C SER A 72 1.46 -3.56 2.53
N SER A 73 0.37 -4.06 3.11
CA SER A 73 -0.89 -4.29 2.38
C SER A 73 -1.82 -3.06 2.33
N ALA A 74 -1.73 -2.18 3.33
CA ALA A 74 -2.65 -1.05 3.46
C ALA A 74 -2.34 0.07 2.44
N GLY A 75 -3.32 0.34 1.56
CA GLY A 75 -3.28 1.50 0.68
C GLY A 75 -3.76 2.79 1.34
N SER A 76 -3.78 3.90 0.59
CA SER A 76 -4.13 5.23 1.10
C SER A 76 -5.51 5.32 1.77
N ARG A 77 -6.47 4.47 1.36
CA ARG A 77 -7.83 4.46 1.93
C ARG A 77 -7.83 3.81 3.32
N THR A 78 -7.21 2.65 3.44
CA THR A 78 -7.09 1.89 4.69
C THR A 78 -6.25 2.67 5.71
N LEU A 79 -5.10 3.21 5.29
CA LEU A 79 -4.25 4.02 6.15
C LEU A 79 -4.97 5.27 6.67
N MET A 80 -5.81 5.91 5.86
CA MET A 80 -6.62 7.05 6.31
C MET A 80 -7.59 6.67 7.43
N LEU A 81 -8.22 5.49 7.34
CA LEU A 81 -9.11 5.00 8.40
C LEU A 81 -8.32 4.70 9.67
N MET A 82 -7.21 3.96 9.56
CA MET A 82 -6.33 3.64 10.70
C MET A 82 -5.79 4.89 11.40
N MET A 83 -5.41 5.92 10.63
CA MET A 83 -4.97 7.20 11.20
C MET A 83 -6.12 7.91 11.95
N ARG A 84 -7.34 7.87 11.42
CA ARG A 84 -8.52 8.47 12.08
C ARG A 84 -8.92 7.74 13.35
N GLU A 85 -8.82 6.41 13.36
CA GLU A 85 -9.01 5.59 14.56
C GLU A 85 -8.03 5.96 15.68
N GLN A 86 -6.85 6.48 15.31
CA GLN A 86 -5.84 6.99 16.24
C GLN A 86 -5.97 8.49 16.53
N GLY A 87 -7.09 9.10 16.15
CA GLY A 87 -7.40 10.50 16.45
C GLY A 87 -6.82 11.52 15.46
N HIS A 88 -6.18 11.09 14.37
CA HIS A 88 -5.67 12.01 13.36
C HIS A 88 -6.77 12.46 12.39
N GLN A 89 -6.99 13.77 12.28
CA GLN A 89 -7.90 14.35 11.28
C GLN A 89 -7.20 14.50 9.92
N VAL A 90 -7.02 13.37 9.21
CA VAL A 90 -6.39 13.36 7.88
C VAL A 90 -7.37 12.93 6.77
N GLY A 91 -7.16 13.50 5.58
CA GLY A 91 -7.86 13.14 4.36
C GLY A 91 -7.08 12.15 3.50
N ARG A 92 -7.78 11.42 2.61
CA ARG A 92 -7.16 10.44 1.70
C ARG A 92 -6.06 11.03 0.81
N TYR A 93 -6.23 12.27 0.33
CA TYR A 93 -5.23 12.94 -0.50
C TYR A 93 -3.93 13.19 0.28
N ARG A 94 -4.03 13.63 1.53
CA ARG A 94 -2.87 13.85 2.42
C ARG A 94 -2.11 12.56 2.65
N VAL A 95 -2.81 11.49 3.01
CA VAL A 95 -2.21 10.15 3.19
C VAL A 95 -1.54 9.66 1.92
N ARG A 96 -2.17 9.82 0.74
CA ARG A 96 -1.54 9.48 -0.54
C ARG A 96 -0.26 10.29 -0.80
N SER A 97 -0.26 11.59 -0.48
CA SER A 97 0.93 12.44 -0.62
C SER A 97 2.06 11.96 0.29
N LEU A 98 1.76 11.63 1.55
CA LEU A 98 2.72 11.10 2.52
C LEU A 98 3.28 9.74 2.06
N MET A 99 2.43 8.85 1.57
CA MET A 99 2.87 7.57 0.99
C MET A 99 3.85 7.79 -0.17
N LYS A 100 3.54 8.72 -1.08
CA LYS A 100 4.42 9.05 -2.22
C LYS A 100 5.77 9.62 -1.75
N GLU A 101 5.74 10.51 -0.77
CA GLU A 101 6.94 11.11 -0.18
C GLU A 101 7.83 10.08 0.52
N LEU A 102 7.21 9.06 1.13
CA LEU A 102 7.89 7.95 1.80
C LEU A 102 8.24 6.77 0.86
N GLY A 103 7.84 6.82 -0.41
CA GLY A 103 8.05 5.72 -1.36
C GLY A 103 7.25 4.45 -1.04
N LEU A 104 6.13 4.55 -0.32
CA LEU A 104 5.33 3.40 0.12
C LEU A 104 4.42 2.91 -1.02
N ILE A 105 4.67 1.68 -1.46
CA ILE A 105 3.88 1.00 -2.50
C ILE A 105 3.21 -0.21 -1.86
N CYS A 106 1.87 -0.24 -1.86
CA CYS A 106 1.14 -1.36 -1.29
C CYS A 106 1.35 -2.64 -2.11
N LYS A 107 1.59 -3.75 -1.41
CA LYS A 107 1.70 -5.09 -1.97
C LYS A 107 0.36 -5.78 -1.78
N GLN A 108 -0.26 -6.19 -2.87
CA GLN A 108 -1.41 -7.10 -2.81
C GLN A 108 -0.90 -8.54 -2.96
N PRO A 109 -1.48 -9.52 -2.25
CA PRO A 109 -1.21 -10.92 -2.55
C PRO A 109 -1.49 -11.17 -4.04
N GLY A 110 -0.55 -11.81 -4.72
CA GLY A 110 -0.78 -12.27 -6.09
C GLY A 110 -1.91 -13.31 -6.15
N SER A 111 -2.34 -13.68 -7.36
CA SER A 111 -3.26 -14.80 -7.56
C SER A 111 -2.75 -16.04 -6.83
N HIS A 112 -3.64 -16.78 -6.16
CA HIS A 112 -3.29 -18.04 -5.51
C HIS A 112 -2.60 -18.96 -6.52
N ALA A 113 -1.32 -19.24 -6.29
CA ALA A 113 -0.57 -20.21 -7.06
C ALA A 113 -1.00 -21.62 -6.62
N TYR A 114 -2.20 -22.04 -7.00
CA TYR A 114 -2.50 -23.46 -7.03
C TYR A 114 -1.51 -24.08 -8.01
N LYS A 115 -0.67 -25.00 -7.53
CA LYS A 115 0.14 -25.85 -8.41
C LYS A 115 -0.84 -26.75 -9.15
N THR A 116 -1.36 -26.30 -10.28
CA THR A 116 -2.11 -27.17 -11.18
C THR A 116 -1.12 -28.21 -11.70
N SER A 117 -1.21 -29.43 -11.18
CA SER A 117 -0.44 -30.57 -11.68
C SER A 117 -0.93 -30.89 -13.08
N THR A 118 -0.29 -30.32 -14.10
CA THR A 118 -0.55 -30.61 -15.52
C THR A 118 0.13 -31.88 -16.01
N VAL A 119 1.00 -32.48 -15.20
CA VAL A 119 1.71 -33.72 -15.53
C VAL A 119 1.02 -34.87 -14.83
N GLU A 120 0.35 -35.73 -15.60
CA GLU A 120 -0.07 -37.03 -15.12
C GLU A 120 1.16 -37.84 -14.70
N ARG A 121 1.05 -38.53 -13.56
CA ARG A 121 2.09 -39.40 -13.03
C ARG A 121 1.85 -40.83 -13.53
N PRO A 122 2.54 -41.30 -14.59
CA PRO A 122 2.31 -42.64 -15.14
C PRO A 122 2.70 -43.77 -14.16
N ASP A 123 3.51 -43.46 -13.15
CA ASP A 123 3.89 -44.35 -12.06
C ASP A 123 2.75 -44.60 -11.05
N ILE A 124 1.72 -43.75 -11.00
CA ILE A 124 0.58 -43.87 -10.09
C ILE A 124 -0.71 -43.72 -10.90
N PRO A 125 -1.28 -44.82 -11.42
CA PRO A 125 -2.47 -44.75 -12.27
C PRO A 125 -3.67 -44.20 -11.47
N ASN A 126 -4.37 -43.23 -12.06
CA ASN A 126 -5.64 -42.73 -11.54
C ASN A 126 -6.74 -43.79 -11.72
N ARG A 127 -6.87 -44.70 -10.75
CA ARG A 127 -7.82 -45.82 -10.80
C ARG A 127 -9.28 -45.39 -10.82
N LEU A 128 -9.61 -44.25 -10.19
CA LEU A 128 -10.98 -43.76 -10.13
C LEU A 128 -11.35 -43.00 -11.42
N ASN A 129 -10.42 -42.24 -11.99
CA ASN A 129 -10.60 -41.49 -13.25
C ASN A 129 -11.92 -40.69 -13.37
N ARG A 130 -12.45 -40.18 -12.25
CA ARG A 130 -13.76 -39.51 -12.16
C ARG A 130 -14.96 -40.38 -12.56
N GLU A 131 -14.82 -41.70 -12.51
CA GLU A 131 -15.90 -42.67 -12.64
C GLU A 131 -16.65 -42.78 -11.30
N PHE A 132 -17.72 -41.99 -11.15
CA PHE A 132 -18.55 -41.96 -9.93
C PHE A 132 -19.81 -42.83 -10.05
N THR A 133 -19.75 -43.90 -10.84
CA THR A 133 -20.88 -44.81 -11.06
C THR A 133 -20.39 -46.26 -11.11
N PRO A 134 -19.95 -46.82 -9.96
CA PRO A 134 -19.49 -48.20 -9.89
C PRO A 134 -20.64 -49.18 -10.17
N ALA A 135 -20.32 -50.40 -10.57
CA ALA A 135 -21.33 -51.41 -10.95
C ALA A 135 -21.98 -52.11 -9.75
N ALA A 136 -21.35 -52.03 -8.57
CA ALA A 136 -21.87 -52.56 -7.31
C ALA A 136 -21.32 -51.75 -6.13
N SER A 137 -21.96 -51.89 -4.97
CA SER A 137 -21.46 -51.31 -3.71
C SER A 137 -20.09 -51.87 -3.32
N ASN A 138 -19.38 -51.15 -2.45
CA ASN A 138 -18.05 -51.45 -1.93
C ASN A 138 -16.93 -51.51 -3.00
N GLN A 139 -17.10 -50.81 -4.12
CA GLN A 139 -16.07 -50.74 -5.18
C GLN A 139 -15.24 -49.46 -5.13
N SER A 140 -15.83 -48.33 -4.72
CA SER A 140 -15.13 -47.06 -4.60
C SER A 140 -15.79 -46.19 -3.55
N TRP A 141 -14.98 -45.62 -2.65
CA TRP A 141 -15.46 -44.79 -1.55
C TRP A 141 -14.85 -43.39 -1.65
N CYS A 142 -15.68 -42.37 -1.41
CA CYS A 142 -15.24 -40.99 -1.30
C CYS A 142 -15.34 -40.55 0.15
N GLY A 143 -14.29 -39.90 0.65
CA GLY A 143 -14.30 -39.34 2.00
C GLY A 143 -13.76 -37.93 2.02
N ASP A 144 -14.26 -37.14 2.96
CA ASP A 144 -13.78 -35.80 3.23
C ASP A 144 -13.65 -35.60 4.75
N ILE A 145 -12.74 -34.71 5.15
CA ILE A 145 -12.60 -34.28 6.52
C ILE A 145 -12.84 -32.79 6.56
N THR A 146 -13.91 -32.39 7.24
CA THR A 146 -14.28 -30.99 7.44
C THR A 146 -14.36 -30.66 8.92
N TYR A 147 -14.45 -29.38 9.23
CA TYR A 147 -14.64 -28.89 10.59
C TYR A 147 -16.03 -28.28 10.72
N ILE A 148 -16.77 -28.69 11.75
CA ILE A 148 -18.12 -28.21 12.03
C ILE A 148 -18.19 -27.54 13.39
N TRP A 149 -19.01 -26.51 13.51
CA TRP A 149 -19.26 -25.84 14.78
C TRP A 149 -20.34 -26.60 15.56
N ALA A 150 -19.95 -27.20 16.68
CA ALA A 150 -20.84 -27.96 17.56
C ALA A 150 -21.30 -27.11 18.77
N GLY A 151 -21.78 -25.90 18.50
CA GLY A 151 -22.35 -24.98 19.49
C GLY A 151 -21.31 -24.29 20.40
N SER A 152 -20.48 -25.06 21.09
CA SER A 152 -19.46 -24.57 22.04
C SER A 152 -18.02 -24.81 21.59
N ARG A 153 -17.81 -25.65 20.56
CA ARG A 153 -16.47 -25.98 20.04
C ARG A 153 -16.47 -26.35 18.57
N TRP A 154 -15.31 -26.24 17.94
CA TRP A 154 -15.04 -26.85 16.64
C TRP A 154 -14.76 -28.33 16.79
N CYS A 155 -15.38 -29.15 15.95
CA CYS A 155 -15.15 -30.60 15.86
C CYS A 155 -14.71 -30.96 14.45
N TYR A 156 -13.86 -31.99 14.32
CA TYR A 156 -13.57 -32.61 13.03
C TYR A 156 -14.66 -33.64 12.70
N LEU A 157 -15.24 -33.53 11.52
CA LEU A 157 -16.19 -34.48 10.95
C LEU A 157 -15.49 -35.18 9.78
N ALA A 158 -15.31 -36.49 9.89
CA ALA A 158 -14.90 -37.34 8.79
C ALA A 158 -16.15 -38.01 8.21
N THR A 159 -16.38 -37.87 6.91
CA THR A 159 -17.43 -38.58 6.18
C THR A 159 -16.79 -39.58 5.23
N VAL A 160 -17.43 -40.74 5.08
CA VAL A 160 -17.09 -41.75 4.07
C VAL A 160 -18.39 -42.18 3.43
N MET A 161 -18.45 -42.08 2.10
CA MET A 161 -19.61 -42.42 1.29
C MET A 161 -19.21 -43.45 0.25
N ASP A 162 -20.07 -44.45 0.06
CA ASP A 162 -19.99 -45.32 -1.09
C ASP A 162 -20.43 -44.57 -2.35
N LEU A 163 -19.75 -44.79 -3.47
CA LEU A 163 -20.03 -44.12 -4.74
C LEU A 163 -21.10 -44.82 -5.59
N TYR A 164 -21.57 -46.01 -5.18
CA TYR A 164 -22.67 -46.75 -5.85
C TYR A 164 -24.03 -46.08 -5.72
#